data_AF-A0A1H0BP84-F1
#
_entry.id   AF-A0A1H0BP84-F1
#
_cell.length_a   1.000
_cell.length_b   1.000
_cell.length_c   1.000
_cell.angle_alpha   90.00
_cell.angle_beta   90.00
_cell.angle_gamma   90.00
#
_symmetry.space_group_name_H-M   'P 1'
#
loop_
_entity.id
_entity.type
_entity.pdbx_description
1 polymer ?
#
loop_
_entity_poly.entity_id
_entity_poly.type
_entity_poly.pdbx_seq_one_letter_code
_entity_poly.pdbx_strand_id
1 'polypeptide(L)' 'MWLPAGYAEPLITYLVEHFDQRDGEVSQLGGFFSEREADACIAQLEVEGWIDLRINIVTVHHRVTDWQWNR' A
#
# COMPACT_ATOMS: atom_id res chain seq x y z
N MET A 1 25.06 8.15 3.07
CA MET A 1 24.52 7.89 4.41
C MET A 1 24.93 6.49 4.81
N TRP A 2 25.42 6.26 6.03
CA TRP A 2 25.78 4.92 6.51
C TRP A 2 24.64 4.41 7.38
N LEU A 3 24.08 3.25 7.02
CA LEU A 3 23.00 2.61 7.76
C LEU A 3 23.59 1.71 8.86
N PRO A 4 22.90 1.55 10.00
CA PRO A 4 23.40 0.73 11.09
C PRO A 4 23.55 -0.74 10.66
N ALA A 5 24.48 -1.45 11.28
CA ALA A 5 24.66 -2.87 11.06
C ALA A 5 23.37 -3.63 11.39
N GLY A 6 22.91 -4.46 10.45
CA GLY A 6 21.66 -5.21 10.59
C GLY A 6 20.39 -4.45 10.18
N TYR A 7 20.51 -3.26 9.60
CA TYR A 7 19.41 -2.55 8.96
C TYR A 7 18.76 -3.42 7.86
N ALA A 8 17.43 -3.53 7.91
CA ALA A 8 16.63 -4.18 6.88
C ALA A 8 15.93 -3.13 6.02
N GLU A 9 16.08 -3.24 4.70
CA GLU A 9 15.39 -2.36 3.76
C GLU A 9 13.86 -2.55 3.85
N PRO A 10 13.08 -1.45 3.70
CA PRO A 10 11.62 -1.55 3.69
C PRO A 10 11.12 -2.25 2.42
N LEU A 11 9.96 -2.88 2.54
CA LEU A 11 9.21 -3.41 1.42
C LEU A 11 8.29 -2.33 0.86
N ILE A 12 8.19 -2.26 -0.46
CA ILE A 12 7.15 -1.46 -1.12
C ILE A 12 5.88 -2.31 -1.19
N THR A 13 4.76 -1.74 -0.79
CA THR A 13 3.45 -2.38 -0.84
C THR A 13 2.47 -1.46 -1.56
N TYR A 14 1.65 -2.06 -2.42
CA TYR A 14 0.61 -1.41 -3.19
C TYR A 14 -0.73 -1.76 -2.53
N LEU A 15 -1.31 -0.80 -1.82
CA LEU A 15 -2.60 -0.97 -1.16
C LEU A 15 -3.71 -0.55 -2.10
N VAL A 16 -4.67 -1.42 -2.34
CA VAL A 16 -5.90 -1.05 -3.04
C VAL A 16 -6.86 -0.51 -2.01
N GLU A 17 -7.29 0.74 -2.19
CA GLU A 17 -8.16 1.46 -1.27
C GLU A 17 -9.43 1.92 -1.99
N HIS A 18 -10.55 1.90 -1.28
CA HIS A 18 -11.82 2.49 -1.67
C HIS A 18 -12.07 3.77 -0.87
N PHE A 19 -12.42 4.85 -1.57
CA PHE A 19 -12.83 6.09 -0.93
C PHE A 19 -14.34 6.25 -0.98
N ASP A 20 -15.01 6.17 0.17
CA ASP A 20 -16.43 6.48 0.28
C ASP A 20 -16.60 8.01 0.39
N GLN A 21 -17.08 8.63 -0.69
CA GLN A 21 -17.30 10.08 -0.72
C GLN A 21 -18.40 10.55 0.24
N ARG A 22 -19.34 9.68 0.65
CA ARG A 22 -20.46 10.06 1.53
C ARG A 22 -19.99 10.27 2.96
N ASP A 23 -19.16 9.35 3.42
CA ASP A 23 -18.67 9.33 4.80
C ASP A 23 -17.24 9.90 4.91
N GLY A 24 -16.57 10.14 3.77
CA GLY A 24 -15.19 10.64 3.70
C GLY A 24 -14.16 9.60 4.16
N GLU A 25 -14.54 8.33 4.18
CA GLU A 25 -13.74 7.24 4.73
C GLU A 25 -12.91 6.53 3.65
N VAL A 26 -11.75 6.04 4.06
CA VAL A 26 -10.87 5.23 3.22
C VAL A 26 -10.82 3.83 3.80
N SER A 27 -11.22 2.85 3.00
CA SER A 27 -11.16 1.43 3.36
C SER A 27 -10.10 0.72 2.54
N GLN A 28 -9.28 -0.12 3.18
CA GLN A 28 -8.32 -0.97 2.49
C GLN A 28 -9.02 -2.26 2.01
N LEU A 29 -8.95 -2.53 0.70
CA LEU A 29 -9.53 -3.71 0.08
C LEU A 29 -8.49 -4.79 -0.26
N GLY A 30 -7.21 -4.41 -0.39
CA GLY A 30 -6.14 -5.35 -0.69
C GLY A 30 -4.75 -4.77 -0.43
N GLY A 31 -3.74 -5.64 -0.43
CA GLY A 31 -2.34 -5.28 -0.31
C GLY A 31 -1.47 -6.22 -1.13
N PHE A 32 -0.62 -5.66 -1.99
CA PHE A 32 0.14 -6.41 -3.00
C PHE A 32 1.61 -5.99 -3.00
N PHE A 33 2.49 -6.89 -3.46
CA PHE A 33 3.93 -6.62 -3.58
C PHE A 33 4.33 -6.13 -4.98
N SER A 34 3.38 -6.05 -5.92
CA SER A 34 3.60 -5.48 -7.25
C SER A 34 2.43 -4.60 -7.69
N GLU A 35 2.76 -3.54 -8.44
CA GLU A 35 1.77 -2.64 -9.04
C GLU A 35 0.81 -3.41 -9.95
N ARG A 36 1.35 -4.33 -10.77
CA ARG A 36 0.56 -5.16 -11.68
C ARG A 36 -0.51 -6.00 -10.97
N GLU A 37 -0.22 -6.55 -9.79
CA GLU A 37 -1.20 -7.32 -9.01
C GLU A 37 -2.27 -6.40 -8.41
N ALA A 38 -1.89 -5.20 -7.96
CA ALA A 38 -2.83 -4.20 -7.49
C ALA A 38 -3.76 -3.69 -8.62
N ASP A 39 -3.22 -3.45 -9.82
CA ASP A 39 -3.99 -3.09 -11.01
C ASP A 39 -4.99 -4.18 -11.39
N ALA A 40 -4.55 -5.45 -11.38
CA ALA A 40 -5.42 -6.59 -11.65
C ALA A 40 -6.56 -6.69 -10.62
N CYS A 41 -6.28 -6.37 -9.36
CA CYS A 41 -7.29 -6.30 -8.31
C CYS A 41 -8.30 -5.16 -8.56
N ILE A 42 -7.84 -3.96 -8.92
CA ILE A 42 -8.73 -2.85 -9.29
C ILE A 42 -9.63 -3.23 -10.46
N ALA A 43 -9.05 -3.76 -11.54
CA ALA A 43 -9.83 -4.14 -12.72
C ALA A 43 -10.93 -5.17 -12.39
N GLN A 44 -10.66 -6.11 -11.48
CA GLN A 44 -11.66 -7.07 -11.01
C GLN A 44 -12.75 -6.39 -10.16
N LEU A 45 -12.37 -5.51 -9.24
CA LEU A 45 -13.33 -4.80 -8.38
C LEU A 45 -14.22 -3.84 -9.17
N GLU A 46 -13.69 -3.18 -10.20
CA GLU A 46 -14.48 -2.33 -11.11
C GLU A 46 -15.55 -3.16 -11.85
N VAL A 47 -15.24 -4.39 -12.27
CA VAL A 47 -16.22 -5.32 -12.87
C VAL A 47 -17.31 -5.71 -11.87
N GLU A 48 -16.98 -5.79 -10.58
CA GLU A 48 -17.92 -6.04 -9.49
C GLU A 48 -18.76 -4.81 -9.11
N GLY A 49 -18.50 -3.66 -9.73
CA GLY A 49 -19.25 -2.42 -9.56
C GLY A 49 -18.69 -1.48 -8.50
N TRP A 50 -17.48 -1.73 -8.00
CA TRP A 50 -16.78 -0.77 -7.16
C TRP A 50 -16.36 0.45 -7.97
N ILE A 51 -16.42 1.63 -7.35
CA ILE A 51 -16.01 2.92 -7.92
C ILE A 51 -15.07 3.62 -6.93
N ASP A 52 -14.43 4.73 -7.32
CA ASP A 52 -13.57 5.52 -6.42
C ASP A 52 -12.43 4.70 -5.77
N LEU A 53 -11.85 3.77 -6.55
CA LEU A 53 -10.70 2.96 -6.16
C LEU A 53 -9.38 3.69 -6.45
N ARG A 54 -8.36 3.44 -5.64
CA ARG A 54 -7.00 3.95 -5.86
C ARG A 54 -5.94 2.98 -5.35
N ILE A 55 -4.72 3.11 -5.88
CA ILE A 55 -3.54 2.46 -5.34
C ILE A 55 -2.78 3.45 -4.47
N ASN A 56 -2.61 3.11 -3.20
CA ASN A 56 -1.75 3.82 -2.26
C ASN A 56 -0.43 3.05 -2.10
N ILE A 57 0.68 3.69 -2.45
CA ILE A 57 2.02 3.09 -2.37
C ILE A 57 2.61 3.42 -1.01
N VAL A 58 2.85 2.39 -0.20
CA VAL A 58 3.41 2.55 1.14
C VAL A 58 4.71 1.75 1.30
N THR A 59 5.59 2.25 2.16
CA THR A 59 6.78 1.53 2.59
C THR A 59 6.52 0.86 3.94
N VAL A 60 6.72 -0.45 3.99
CA VAL A 60 6.52 -1.26 5.19
C VAL A 60 7.88 -1.68 5.71
N HIS A 61 8.20 -1.23 6.92
CA HIS A 61 9.41 -1.64 7.62
C HIS A 61 9.16 -2.91 8.43
N HIS A 62 10.10 -3.84 8.40
CA HIS A 62 10.05 -5.05 9.21
C HIS A 62 10.13 -4.76 10.71
N ARG A 63 10.84 -3.69 11.10
CA ARG A 63 11.06 -3.29 12.48
C ARG A 63 10.92 -1.78 12.62
N VAL A 64 10.36 -1.36 13.75
CA VAL A 64 10.25 0.06 14.10
C VAL A 64 11.62 0.75 14.15
N THR A 65 12.67 0.01 14.57
CA THR A 65 14.05 0.54 14.60
C THR A 65 14.57 0.90 13.23
N ASP A 66 14.20 0.15 12.18
CA ASP A 66 14.66 0.41 10.81
C ASP A 66 13.92 1.63 10.23
N TRP A 67 12.63 1.80 10.57
CA TRP A 67 11.83 2.97 10.17
C TRP A 67 12.42 4.30 10.64
N GLN A 68 13.00 4.35 11.84
CA GLN A 68 13.58 5.59 12.40
C GLN A 68 14.74 6.16 11.56
N TRP A 69 15.39 5.33 10.75
CA TRP A 69 16.54 5.73 9.92
C TRP A 69 16.15 6.12 8.49
N ASN A 70 14.91 5.83 8.07
CA ASN A 70 14.41 6.02 6.70
C ASN A 70 13.08 6.81 6.70
N ARG A 71 12.96 7.75 7.63
CA ARG A 71 11.86 8.72 7.68
C ARG A 71 12.12 9.93 6.79
#